data_AF-A0A1S2LPE5-F1
#
_entry.id   AF-A0A1S2LPE5-F1
#
_cell.length_a   1.000
_cell.length_b   1.000
_cell.length_c   1.000
_cell.angle_alpha   90.00
_cell.angle_beta   90.00
_cell.angle_gamma   90.00
#
_symmetry.space_group_name_H-M   'P 1'
#
loop_
_entity.id
_entity.type
_entity.pdbx_description
1 polymer ?
#
loop_
_entity_poly.entity_id
_entity_poly.type
_entity_poly.pdbx_seq_one_letter_code
_entity_poly.pdbx_strand_id
1 'polypeptide(L)'
;MRQTYYGVRSTVYQQLEKDINLYSQLTRNLYNRALGKDQKQAVLTEKEALKATIQQQLSNSGIILGFLNSEQIEEVETEIENISSEELKGILRSNFIPYFQLESLIVSLSTIRETAALTNLIFFLERAKQNEQNIIVWIM
;
A
#
# COMPACT_ATOMS: atom_id res chain seq x y z
N MET A 1 -11.47 -6.84 -5.44
CA MET A 1 -10.13 -6.29 -5.14
C MET A 1 -10.02 -6.22 -3.62
N ARG A 2 -8.86 -6.53 -3.04
CA ARG A 2 -8.65 -6.42 -1.59
C ARG A 2 -7.34 -5.69 -1.33
N GLN A 3 -7.39 -4.67 -0.48
CA GLN A 3 -6.22 -3.95 -0.01
C GLN A 3 -5.84 -4.50 1.37
N THR A 4 -4.65 -5.06 1.49
CA THR A 4 -4.14 -5.65 2.74
C THR A 4 -3.06 -4.75 3.32
N TYR A 5 -3.14 -4.49 4.61
CA TYR A 5 -2.18 -3.69 5.35
C TYR A 5 -1.25 -4.64 6.11
N TYR A 6 0.01 -4.70 5.69
CA TYR A 6 1.04 -5.52 6.32
C TYR A 6 1.96 -4.66 7.17
N GLY A 7 2.12 -5.04 8.44
CA GLY A 7 3.16 -4.51 9.31
C GLY A 7 4.47 -5.25 9.12
N VAL A 8 5.57 -4.53 8.85
CA VAL A 8 6.89 -5.10 8.56
C VAL A 8 8.01 -4.37 9.30
N ARG A 9 9.12 -5.08 9.52
CA ARG A 9 10.37 -4.48 10.05
C ARG A 9 11.02 -3.58 8.99
N SER A 10 11.84 -2.62 9.43
CA SER A 10 12.51 -1.66 8.55
C SER A 10 13.35 -2.31 7.44
N THR A 11 14.06 -3.40 7.73
CA THR A 11 14.86 -4.12 6.72
C THR A 11 14.00 -4.72 5.60
N VAL A 12 12.84 -5.29 5.97
CA VAL A 12 11.87 -5.86 5.01
C VAL A 12 11.21 -4.75 4.21
N TYR A 13 10.86 -3.64 4.87
CA TYR A 13 10.28 -2.46 4.23
C TYR A 13 11.17 -1.93 3.10
N GLN A 14 12.47 -1.72 3.36
CA GLN A 14 13.42 -1.22 2.36
C GLN A 14 13.59 -2.15 1.16
N GLN A 15 13.56 -3.47 1.40
CA GLN A 15 13.62 -4.47 0.32
C GLN A 15 12.36 -4.43 -0.55
N LEU A 16 11.19 -4.47 0.09
CA LEU A 16 9.91 -4.42 -0.59
C LEU A 16 9.67 -3.09 -1.30
N GLU A 17 10.23 -1.99 -0.80
CA GLU A 17 10.18 -0.68 -1.45
C GLU A 17 10.74 -0.71 -2.86
N LYS A 18 11.93 -1.28 -3.01
CA LYS A 18 12.56 -1.44 -4.32
C LYS A 18 11.71 -2.32 -5.24
N ASP A 19 11.22 -3.45 -4.74
CA ASP A 19 10.49 -4.44 -5.53
C ASP A 19 9.13 -3.93 -5.98
N ILE A 20 8.37 -3.28 -5.10
CA ILE A 20 7.05 -2.71 -5.44
C ILE A 20 7.22 -1.51 -6.40
N ASN A 21 8.29 -0.72 -6.27
CA ASN A 21 8.61 0.32 -7.24
C ASN A 21 8.90 -0.27 -8.63
N LEU A 22 9.69 -1.35 -8.70
CA LEU A 22 9.93 -2.07 -9.96
C LEU A 22 8.63 -2.68 -10.52
N TYR A 23 7.79 -3.29 -9.67
CA TYR A 23 6.49 -3.81 -10.07
C TYR A 23 5.60 -2.73 -10.70
N SER A 24 5.61 -1.53 -10.12
CA SER A 24 4.89 -0.36 -10.64
C SER A 24 5.44 0.07 -12.00
N GLN A 25 6.76 0.07 -12.18
CA GLN A 25 7.40 0.36 -13.47
C GLN A 25 7.03 -0.68 -14.54
N LEU A 26 7.10 -1.98 -14.22
CA LEU A 26 6.70 -3.06 -15.12
C LEU A 26 5.22 -2.95 -15.51
N THR A 27 4.36 -2.59 -14.55
CA THR A 27 2.93 -2.35 -14.81
C THR A 27 2.74 -1.22 -15.82
N ARG A 28 3.43 -0.08 -15.66
CA ARG A 28 3.38 1.03 -16.64
C ARG A 28 3.91 0.62 -18.00
N ASN A 29 4.98 -0.18 -18.05
CA ASN A 29 5.56 -0.67 -19.30
C ASN A 29 4.58 -1.51 -20.12
N LEU A 30 3.68 -2.29 -19.52
CA LEU A 30 2.67 -3.06 -20.25
C LEU A 30 1.74 -2.17 -21.11
N TYR A 31 1.48 -0.94 -20.66
CA TYR A 31 0.67 0.04 -21.39
C TYR A 31 1.47 0.89 -22.38
N ASN A 32 2.81 0.75 -22.40
CA ASN A 32 3.65 1.44 -23.35
C ASN A 32 3.33 0.97 -24.78
N ARG A 33 2.97 1.91 -25.66
CA ARG A 33 2.62 1.64 -27.06
C ARG A 33 3.85 1.32 -27.92
N ALA A 34 5.05 1.71 -27.49
CA ALA A 34 6.30 1.46 -28.19
C ALA A 34 6.80 0.01 -28.07
N LEU A 35 6.29 -0.76 -27.08
CA LEU A 35 6.69 -2.15 -26.90
C LEU A 35 5.92 -3.07 -27.86
N GLY A 36 6.66 -3.93 -28.55
CA GLY A 36 6.09 -5.01 -29.36
C GLY A 36 5.41 -6.09 -28.50
N LYS A 37 4.64 -6.98 -29.15
CA LYS A 37 3.90 -8.05 -28.47
C LYS A 37 4.79 -8.95 -27.61
N ASP A 38 5.93 -9.38 -28.15
CA ASP A 38 6.84 -10.30 -27.45
C ASP A 38 7.52 -9.62 -26.25
N GLN A 39 7.86 -8.33 -26.38
CA GLN A 39 8.39 -7.54 -25.27
C GLN A 39 7.34 -7.37 -24.15
N LYS A 40 6.08 -7.12 -24.51
CA LYS A 40 4.98 -7.06 -23.53
C LYS A 40 4.78 -8.39 -22.83
N GLN A 41 4.90 -9.50 -23.53
CA GLN A 41 4.82 -10.82 -22.94
C GLN A 41 5.97 -11.07 -21.94
N ALA A 42 7.20 -10.68 -22.28
CA ALA A 42 8.34 -10.77 -21.37
C ALA A 42 8.15 -9.92 -20.10
N VAL A 43 7.71 -8.67 -20.27
CA VAL A 43 7.39 -7.76 -19.14
C VAL A 43 6.27 -8.34 -18.27
N LEU A 44 5.25 -8.97 -18.87
CA LEU A 44 4.17 -9.61 -18.12
C LEU A 44 4.70 -10.77 -17.26
N THR A 45 5.53 -11.63 -17.85
CA THR A 45 6.14 -12.76 -17.12
C THR A 45 7.01 -12.26 -15.96
N GLU A 46 7.84 -11.24 -16.18
CA GLU A 46 8.66 -10.63 -15.13
C GLU A 46 7.80 -10.02 -14.02
N LYS A 47 6.73 -9.29 -14.41
CA LYS A 47 5.80 -8.66 -13.46
C LYS A 47 5.09 -9.69 -12.59
N GLU A 48 4.61 -10.80 -13.16
CA GLU A 48 3.93 -11.85 -12.38
C GLU A 48 4.91 -12.63 -11.48
N ALA A 49 6.16 -12.86 -11.92
CA ALA A 49 7.19 -13.45 -11.06
C ALA A 49 7.53 -12.54 -9.87
N LEU A 50 7.65 -11.23 -10.11
CA LEU A 50 7.89 -10.24 -9.06
C LEU A 50 6.70 -10.13 -8.10
N LYS A 51 5.46 -10.15 -8.62
CA LYS A 51 4.24 -10.21 -7.80
C LYS A 51 4.27 -11.40 -6.83
N ALA A 52 4.63 -12.59 -7.31
CA ALA A 52 4.73 -13.78 -6.50
C ALA A 52 5.81 -13.64 -5.41
N THR A 53 6.96 -13.05 -5.75
CA THR A 53 8.07 -12.81 -4.83
C THR A 53 7.67 -11.84 -3.71
N ILE A 54 7.06 -10.70 -4.05
CA ILE A 54 6.55 -9.71 -3.09
C ILE A 54 5.52 -10.35 -2.16
N GLN A 55 4.56 -11.10 -2.73
CA GLN A 55 3.53 -11.78 -1.95
C GLN A 55 4.12 -12.81 -0.99
N GLN A 56 5.11 -13.58 -1.44
CA GLN A 56 5.79 -14.56 -0.61
C GLN A 56 6.54 -13.89 0.55
N GLN A 57 7.26 -12.80 0.27
CA GLN A 57 7.99 -12.07 1.30
C GLN A 57 7.07 -11.44 2.34
N LEU A 58 5.95 -10.83 1.90
CA LEU A 58 4.91 -10.32 2.79
C LEU A 58 4.30 -11.43 3.65
N SER A 59 4.02 -12.60 3.07
CA SER A 59 3.48 -13.75 3.82
C SER A 59 4.48 -14.31 4.84
N ASN A 60 5.78 -14.29 4.54
CA ASN A 60 6.82 -14.85 5.41
C ASN A 60 7.25 -13.92 6.54
N SER A 61 7.19 -12.61 6.32
CA SER A 61 7.82 -11.62 7.20
C SER A 61 6.90 -10.50 7.67
N GLY A 62 5.74 -10.34 7.04
CA GLY A 62 4.73 -9.36 7.41
C GLY A 62 3.70 -9.91 8.38
N ILE A 63 3.15 -9.02 9.20
CA ILE A 63 1.98 -9.29 10.04
C ILE A 63 0.78 -8.62 9.39
N ILE A 64 -0.31 -9.36 9.20
CA ILE A 64 -1.55 -8.78 8.67
C ILE A 64 -2.18 -7.92 9.78
N LEU A 65 -2.23 -6.61 9.54
CA LEU A 65 -2.85 -5.63 10.45
C LEU A 65 -4.37 -5.56 10.22
N GLY A 66 -4.77 -5.72 8.96
CA GLY A 66 -6.15 -5.72 8.51
C GLY A 66 -6.28 -5.70 6.99
N PHE A 67 -7.52 -5.64 6.51
CA PHE A 67 -7.82 -5.52 5.09
C PHE A 67 -9.05 -4.63 4.87
N LEU A 68 -9.10 -4.00 3.70
CA LEU A 68 -10.28 -3.32 3.18
C LEU A 68 -10.81 -4.08 1.96
N ASN A 69 -12.12 -4.28 1.91
CA ASN A 69 -12.81 -4.79 0.72
C ASN A 69 -13.01 -3.66 -0.32
N SER A 70 -13.50 -3.98 -1.52
CA SER A 70 -13.68 -2.99 -2.59
C SER A 70 -14.52 -1.76 -2.15
N GLU A 71 -15.64 -1.98 -1.46
CA GLU A 71 -16.54 -0.91 -1.01
C GLU A 71 -15.83 0.01 0.00
N GLN A 72 -15.14 -0.57 0.97
CA GLN A 72 -14.38 0.17 1.96
C GLN A 72 -13.19 0.95 1.36
N ILE A 73 -12.56 0.41 0.31
CA ILE A 73 -11.51 1.12 -0.42
C ILE A 73 -12.09 2.38 -1.08
N GLU A 74 -13.24 2.27 -1.74
CA GLU A 74 -13.91 3.41 -2.39
C GLU A 74 -14.35 4.46 -1.37
N GLU A 75 -14.86 4.04 -0.20
CA GLU A 75 -15.18 4.93 0.91
C GLU A 75 -13.94 5.67 1.42
N VAL A 76 -12.83 4.95 1.68
CA VAL A 76 -11.57 5.56 2.12
C VAL A 76 -11.04 6.54 1.08
N GLU A 77 -11.02 6.19 -0.21
CA GLU A 77 -10.55 7.08 -1.27
C GLU A 77 -11.40 8.35 -1.39
N THR A 78 -12.72 8.23 -1.20
CA THR A 78 -13.63 9.39 -1.19
C THR A 78 -13.31 10.33 -0.03
N GLU A 79 -13.06 9.78 1.16
CA GLU A 79 -12.65 10.59 2.31
C GLU A 79 -11.25 11.21 2.12
N ILE A 80 -10.32 10.48 1.52
CA ILE A 80 -8.98 10.99 1.17
C ILE A 80 -9.08 12.19 0.23
N GLU A 81 -9.96 12.14 -0.79
CA GLU A 81 -10.13 13.26 -1.72
C GLU A 81 -10.61 14.55 -1.02
N ASN A 82 -11.38 14.42 0.07
CA ASN A 82 -11.85 15.54 0.87
C ASN A 82 -10.79 16.16 1.79
N ILE A 83 -9.61 15.54 1.92
CA ILE A 83 -8.50 16.06 2.73
C ILE A 83 -7.87 17.27 2.04
N SER A 84 -7.69 18.39 2.75
CA SER A 84 -7.05 19.58 2.15
C SER A 84 -5.54 19.44 1.98
N SER A 85 -4.88 18.57 2.75
CA SER A 85 -3.43 18.36 2.71
C SER A 85 -3.04 17.35 1.63
N GLU A 86 -2.39 17.83 0.57
CA GLU A 86 -1.83 17.00 -0.50
C GLU A 86 -0.70 16.07 0.00
N GLU A 87 0.02 16.47 1.05
CA GLU A 87 1.02 15.62 1.69
C GLU A 87 0.38 14.38 2.32
N LEU A 88 -0.69 14.56 3.08
CA LEU A 88 -1.42 13.45 3.71
C LEU A 88 -2.05 12.53 2.67
N LYS A 89 -2.63 13.10 1.61
CA LYS A 89 -3.13 12.33 0.46
C LYS A 89 -2.03 11.47 -0.16
N GLY A 90 -0.84 12.05 -0.37
CA GLY A 90 0.31 11.35 -0.91
C GLY A 90 0.73 10.14 -0.06
N ILE A 91 0.74 10.30 1.27
CA ILE A 91 1.06 9.21 2.20
C ILE A 91 -0.03 8.13 2.17
N LEU A 92 -1.31 8.49 2.21
CA LEU A 92 -2.43 7.54 2.23
C LEU A 92 -2.55 6.72 0.94
N ARG A 93 -2.15 7.33 -0.19
CA ARG A 93 -2.12 6.69 -1.51
C ARG A 93 -0.83 5.93 -1.78
N SER A 94 0.15 6.04 -0.89
CA SER A 94 1.40 5.31 -0.99
C SER A 94 1.19 3.83 -0.67
N ASN A 95 1.93 2.97 -1.38
CA ASN A 95 2.06 1.57 -0.97
C ASN A 95 2.91 1.41 0.31
N PHE A 96 3.50 2.50 0.80
CA PHE A 96 4.45 2.51 1.89
C PHE A 96 4.13 3.62 2.88
N ILE A 97 3.90 3.25 4.13
CA ILE A 97 3.74 4.21 5.22
C ILE A 97 4.82 3.92 6.25
N PRO A 98 5.86 4.77 6.35
CA PRO A 98 6.93 4.55 7.30
C PRO A 98 6.45 4.79 8.73
N TYR A 99 7.04 4.05 9.69
CA TYR A 99 6.67 4.09 11.10
C TYR A 99 6.60 5.53 11.67
N PHE A 100 7.61 6.35 11.35
CA PHE A 100 7.71 7.71 11.89
C PHE A 100 6.60 8.66 11.41
N GLN A 101 5.86 8.32 10.35
CA GLN A 101 4.71 9.10 9.87
C GLN A 101 3.37 8.63 10.45
N LEU A 102 3.33 7.48 11.13
CA LEU A 102 2.07 6.91 11.63
C LEU A 102 1.38 7.82 12.64
N GLU A 103 2.12 8.41 13.57
CA GLU A 103 1.55 9.33 14.58
C GLU A 103 0.83 10.50 13.91
N SER A 104 1.54 11.22 13.04
CA SER A 104 0.99 12.38 12.34
C SER A 104 -0.21 12.00 11.49
N LEU A 105 -0.17 10.81 10.87
CA LEU A 105 -1.23 10.34 10.01
C LEU A 105 -2.48 10.00 10.82
N ILE A 106 -2.34 9.24 11.91
CA ILE A 106 -3.42 8.88 12.83
C ILE A 106 -4.10 10.14 13.36
N VAL A 107 -3.32 11.08 13.92
CA VAL A 107 -3.84 12.34 14.45
C VAL A 107 -4.62 13.09 13.38
N SER A 108 -4.07 13.19 12.18
CA SER A 108 -4.75 13.90 11.08
C SER A 108 -6.06 13.22 10.69
N LEU A 109 -6.07 11.90 10.55
CA LEU A 109 -7.28 11.14 10.22
C LEU A 109 -8.34 11.23 11.30
N SER A 110 -7.95 11.25 12.58
CA SER A 110 -8.88 11.41 13.71
C SER A 110 -9.55 12.78 13.78
N THR A 111 -9.01 13.79 13.09
CA THR A 111 -9.65 15.12 12.99
C THR A 111 -10.63 15.24 11.83
N ILE A 112 -10.66 14.25 10.93
CA ILE A 112 -11.64 14.15 9.84
C ILE A 112 -12.95 13.59 10.41
N ARG A 113 -14.06 13.78 9.68
CA ARG A 113 -15.35 13.19 10.01
C ARG A 113 -15.20 11.68 10.27
N GLU A 114 -15.73 11.23 11.40
CA GLU A 114 -15.68 9.81 11.77
C GLU A 114 -16.59 8.99 10.85
N THR A 115 -15.99 8.12 10.04
CA THR A 115 -16.66 7.12 9.21
C THR A 115 -16.10 5.75 9.55
N ALA A 116 -16.90 4.69 9.38
CA ALA A 116 -16.46 3.32 9.67
C ALA A 116 -15.20 2.93 8.87
N ALA A 117 -15.09 3.43 7.64
CA ALA A 117 -13.93 3.24 6.76
C ALA A 117 -12.65 3.85 7.36
N LEU A 118 -12.71 5.11 7.80
CA LEU A 118 -11.58 5.79 8.45
C LEU A 118 -11.26 5.18 9.81
N THR A 119 -12.26 4.76 10.59
CA THR A 119 -12.05 4.08 11.87
C THR A 119 -11.26 2.78 11.69
N ASN A 120 -11.60 1.97 10.67
CA ASN A 120 -10.85 0.74 10.35
C ASN A 120 -9.41 1.05 9.92
N LEU A 121 -9.23 2.05 9.07
CA LEU A 121 -7.90 2.48 8.64
C LEU A 121 -7.05 2.91 9.84
N ILE A 122 -7.57 3.82 10.68
CA ILE A 122 -6.90 4.28 11.91
C ILE A 122 -6.54 3.10 12.80
N PHE A 123 -7.44 2.12 12.97
CA PHE A 123 -7.17 0.92 13.75
C PHE A 123 -5.96 0.13 13.21
N PHE A 124 -5.82 -0.02 11.90
CA PHE A 124 -4.65 -0.68 11.30
C PHE A 124 -3.36 0.09 11.53
N LEU A 125 -3.41 1.43 11.40
CA LEU A 125 -2.26 2.32 11.63
C LEU A 125 -1.80 2.28 13.10
N GLU A 126 -2.75 2.32 14.05
CA GLU A 126 -2.48 2.22 15.48
C GLU A 126 -1.82 0.89 15.84
N ARG A 127 -2.30 -0.22 15.27
CA ARG A 127 -1.65 -1.53 15.46
C ARG A 127 -0.23 -1.55 14.93
N ALA A 128 0.05 -0.94 13.78
CA ALA A 128 1.42 -0.85 13.26
C ALA A 128 2.31 -0.03 14.21
N LYS A 129 1.80 1.11 14.69
CA LYS A 129 2.51 2.01 15.60
C LYS A 129 2.84 1.33 16.92
N GLN A 130 1.88 0.64 17.54
CA GLN A 130 2.09 -0.10 18.78
C GLN A 130 3.16 -1.19 18.67
N ASN A 131 3.34 -1.76 17.47
CA ASN A 131 4.31 -2.81 17.20
C ASN A 131 5.63 -2.28 16.61
N GLU A 132 5.81 -0.96 16.50
CA GLU A 132 6.99 -0.32 15.90
C GLU A 132 7.26 -0.78 14.45
N GLN A 133 6.18 -0.92 13.67
CA GLN A 133 6.23 -1.45 12.31
C GLN A 133 6.03 -0.36 11.26
N ASN A 134 6.65 -0.56 10.10
CA ASN A 134 6.29 0.15 8.88
C ASN A 134 5.15 -0.59 8.19
N ILE A 135 4.38 0.09 7.35
CA ILE A 135 3.26 -0.52 6.64
C ILE A 135 3.58 -0.66 5.16
N ILE A 136 3.31 -1.85 4.63
CA ILE A 136 3.16 -2.11 3.20
C ILE A 136 1.69 -2.31 2.89
N VAL A 137 1.18 -1.51 1.97
CA VAL A 137 -0.20 -1.60 1.48
C VAL A 137 -0.18 -2.38 0.17
N TRP A 138 -0.76 -3.57 0.17
CA TRP A 138 -0.72 -4.49 -0.97
C TRP A 138 -2.12 -4.80 -1.50
N ILE A 139 -2.34 -4.51 -2.79
CA ILE A 139 -3.63 -4.67 -3.46
C ILE A 139 -3.59 -5.96 -4.30
N MET A 140 -4.54 -6.86 -4.04
CA MET A 140 -4.78 -8.09 -4.82
C MET A 140 -6.10 -8.04 -5.60
#